data_AF-A0A558AMR5-F1
#
_entry.id   AF-A0A558AMR5-F1
#
_cell.length_a   1.000
_cell.length_b   1.000
_cell.length_c   1.000
_cell.angle_alpha   90.00
_cell.angle_beta   90.00
_cell.angle_gamma   90.00
#
_symmetry.space_group_name_H-M   'P 1'
#
loop_
_entity.id
_entity.type
_entity.pdbx_description
1 polymer ?
#
loop_
_entity_poly.entity_id
_entity_poly.type
_entity_poly.pdbx_seq_one_letter_code
_entity_poly.pdbx_strand_id
1 'polypeptide(L)'
;MTQNAVAEPENRSGSQGGEPGRLLAQRTFFAARSFPAPDAMYAAATLGAVVTERDRVTVEPHAYVTTNTYFGRFPASYWQRYTEVATCDVEAVVTGSGKLLISASDSKGDSRTAASTVVEGADHETVRLTAPIDRFVDGGALWLDIETGGERLVVEDVRWTVASAKAPRPVSVVICTHNRADYCIETLTELAEDPAVRDYVAAVHVTDQGTDTVESRERFAYVKELLGDKLRYVRQPNLGGAGGFTRGMYETLEAPGGEDAHVLLMDDDIKLESDTILRISALANSTTEPAVVGGQNLCELHPDQLFVDADIANLPKLRAGIDRTDSLSQRSMLEHNQDRRVDATHNAWWCCLIPAEVVRAIGYPLPIFFQWDDVEYGLRARGAGFFTVTLPGAGVWHQDLHWKGWDDWARYFHYRNGLITAALHHQLQPKDMFQFLLNEFMETLASMQYGLAATMIKAIEDFLDGPAGLADGGANVVQAIRMLRAEYPETHIVPAARAGVRADHMPIVRAGFEPSRPTLVMLKRLAMQYLDKPGGSAAVRAGDEHWWHVSLFRTAVVTDSSQTGVRVRRLDKKLMTRLGKQGLAVLWRLRQEGDQTVRRYHEAQPQLTSKENWERLFGGR
;
A
#
# COMPACT_ATOMS: atom_id res chain seq x y z
N MET A 1 -48.15 -46.58 -14.32
CA MET A 1 -47.17 -46.27 -13.26
C MET A 1 -46.14 -45.33 -13.86
N THR A 2 -46.12 -44.11 -13.32
CA THR A 2 -45.02 -43.10 -13.34
C THR A 2 -44.41 -42.72 -14.70
N GLN A 3 -44.97 -41.68 -15.31
CA GLN A 3 -44.25 -40.80 -16.23
C GLN A 3 -43.42 -39.81 -15.42
N ASN A 4 -42.14 -39.71 -15.77
CA ASN A 4 -41.15 -38.80 -15.19
C ASN A 4 -41.48 -37.35 -15.59
N ALA A 5 -41.71 -36.50 -14.59
CA ALA A 5 -41.71 -35.06 -14.76
C ALA A 5 -40.25 -34.57 -14.80
N VAL A 6 -39.88 -33.95 -15.91
CA VAL A 6 -38.63 -33.20 -16.05
C VAL A 6 -38.84 -31.87 -15.34
N ALA A 7 -38.08 -31.63 -14.26
CA ALA A 7 -38.02 -30.32 -13.62
C ALA A 7 -37.06 -29.44 -14.41
N GLU A 8 -37.56 -28.30 -14.90
CA GLU A 8 -36.75 -27.23 -15.50
C GLU A 8 -35.82 -26.61 -14.44
N PRO A 9 -34.61 -26.17 -14.81
CA PRO A 9 -33.73 -25.49 -13.88
C PRO A 9 -34.23 -24.06 -13.63
N GLU A 10 -34.54 -23.74 -12.38
CA GLU A 10 -34.76 -22.37 -11.93
C GLU A 10 -33.50 -21.53 -12.22
N ASN A 11 -33.62 -20.65 -13.20
CA ASN A 11 -32.66 -19.62 -13.54
C ASN A 11 -32.66 -18.55 -12.43
N ARG A 12 -31.92 -18.79 -11.35
CA ARG A 12 -31.54 -17.73 -10.39
C ARG A 12 -30.42 -16.91 -11.02
N SER A 13 -30.81 -15.88 -11.77
CA SER A 13 -29.91 -14.77 -12.09
C SER A 13 -29.45 -14.16 -10.77
N GLY A 14 -28.15 -14.29 -10.45
CA GLY A 14 -27.52 -13.68 -9.27
C GLY A 14 -27.78 -12.18 -9.27
N SER A 15 -28.71 -11.75 -8.42
CA SER A 15 -29.09 -10.35 -8.30
C SER A 15 -27.97 -9.61 -7.59
N GLN A 16 -27.33 -8.69 -8.32
CA GLN A 16 -26.79 -7.49 -7.71
C GLN A 16 -27.86 -6.94 -6.76
N GLY A 17 -27.61 -6.95 -5.46
CA GLY A 17 -28.59 -6.57 -4.44
C GLY A 17 -28.91 -5.08 -4.39
N GLY A 18 -28.96 -4.40 -5.54
CA GLY A 18 -29.32 -3.00 -5.70
C GLY A 18 -30.46 -2.86 -6.71
N GLU A 19 -31.26 -1.81 -6.56
CA GLU A 19 -32.26 -1.44 -7.56
C GLU A 19 -31.59 -1.27 -8.94
N PRO A 20 -32.23 -1.70 -10.04
CA PRO A 20 -31.73 -1.48 -11.39
C PRO A 20 -31.32 -0.02 -11.61
N GLY A 21 -30.08 0.22 -12.02
CA GLY A 21 -29.53 1.56 -12.20
C GLY A 21 -28.88 2.18 -10.96
N ARG A 22 -28.66 1.41 -9.89
CA ARG A 22 -27.87 1.83 -8.71
C ARG A 22 -26.67 0.94 -8.48
N LEU A 23 -25.59 1.53 -7.97
CA LEU A 23 -24.35 0.84 -7.60
C LEU A 23 -24.14 0.97 -6.09
N LEU A 24 -23.82 -0.15 -5.42
CA LEU A 24 -23.39 -0.15 -4.02
C LEU A 24 -22.01 0.49 -3.93
N ALA A 25 -21.93 1.65 -3.27
CA ALA A 25 -20.71 2.40 -3.10
C ALA A 25 -19.95 1.98 -1.83
N GLN A 26 -20.66 1.74 -0.73
CA GLN A 26 -20.10 1.16 0.49
C GLN A 26 -21.19 0.59 1.39
N ARG A 27 -20.81 -0.30 2.30
CA ARG A 27 -21.62 -0.65 3.48
C ARG A 27 -21.08 0.09 4.70
N THR A 28 -21.96 0.37 5.65
CA THR A 28 -21.54 0.85 6.97
C THR A 28 -21.56 -0.34 7.93
N PHE A 29 -20.39 -0.63 8.49
CA PHE A 29 -20.24 -1.53 9.63
C PHE A 29 -20.04 -0.71 10.91
N PHE A 30 -20.29 -1.33 12.06
CA PHE A 30 -20.16 -0.69 13.38
C PHE A 30 -19.07 -1.33 14.26
N ALA A 31 -18.50 -2.45 13.84
CA ALA A 31 -17.43 -3.15 14.56
C ALA A 31 -16.50 -3.91 13.60
N ALA A 32 -15.28 -4.20 14.06
CA ALA A 32 -14.32 -5.01 13.32
C ALA A 32 -14.80 -6.47 13.22
N ARG A 33 -14.47 -7.16 12.11
CA ARG A 33 -14.86 -8.56 11.89
C ARG A 33 -13.99 -9.56 12.65
N SER A 34 -12.71 -9.60 12.29
CA SER A 34 -11.81 -10.72 12.60
C SER A 34 -10.42 -10.24 13.01
N PHE A 35 -9.88 -9.25 12.31
CA PHE A 35 -8.68 -8.54 12.74
C PHE A 35 -8.99 -7.64 13.94
N PRO A 36 -8.16 -7.63 15.01
CA PRO A 36 -8.39 -6.83 16.22
C PRO A 36 -8.14 -5.34 16.01
N ALA A 37 -8.80 -4.74 15.02
CA ALA A 37 -8.90 -3.30 14.86
C ALA A 37 -9.86 -2.73 15.93
N PRO A 38 -9.63 -1.50 16.41
CA PRO A 38 -10.57 -0.84 17.32
C PRO A 38 -11.92 -0.63 16.65
N ASP A 39 -13.03 -0.98 17.33
CA ASP A 39 -14.39 -0.74 16.82
C ASP A 39 -14.68 0.74 16.55
N ALA A 40 -13.96 1.63 17.25
CA ALA A 40 -14.01 3.09 17.03
C ALA A 40 -13.52 3.52 15.62
N MET A 41 -12.89 2.63 14.85
CA MET A 41 -12.61 2.85 13.42
C MET A 41 -13.88 2.78 12.54
N TYR A 42 -14.98 2.26 13.08
CA TYR A 42 -16.26 2.04 12.40
C TYR A 42 -17.37 2.92 12.96
N ALA A 43 -17.54 2.96 14.29
CA ALA A 43 -18.54 3.79 14.94
C ALA A 43 -18.11 4.22 16.35
N ALA A 44 -18.55 5.40 16.78
CA ALA A 44 -18.24 5.93 18.11
C ALA A 44 -19.52 6.39 18.82
N ALA A 45 -19.74 5.87 20.03
CA ALA A 45 -20.78 6.37 20.93
C ALA A 45 -20.27 7.65 21.61
N THR A 46 -20.89 8.79 21.32
CA THR A 46 -20.50 10.08 21.92
C THR A 46 -21.38 10.45 23.11
N LEU A 47 -22.56 9.83 23.22
CA LEU A 47 -23.49 9.98 24.34
C LEU A 47 -24.25 8.68 24.60
N GLY A 48 -24.49 8.36 25.87
CA GLY A 48 -25.34 7.23 26.27
C GLY A 48 -24.70 5.87 26.04
N ALA A 49 -25.53 4.82 26.05
CA ALA A 49 -25.10 3.44 25.88
C ALA A 49 -25.44 2.93 24.48
N VAL A 50 -24.49 2.24 23.86
CA VAL A 50 -24.60 1.67 22.52
C VAL A 50 -23.96 0.29 22.53
N VAL A 51 -24.60 -0.67 21.86
CA VAL A 51 -24.05 -2.00 21.62
C VAL A 51 -23.79 -2.13 20.12
N THR A 52 -22.53 -2.36 19.76
CA THR A 52 -22.09 -2.52 18.37
C THR A 52 -21.82 -3.99 18.06
N GLU A 53 -22.40 -4.45 16.98
CA GLU A 53 -22.04 -5.67 16.25
C GLU A 53 -21.54 -5.25 14.86
N ARG A 54 -21.11 -6.18 13.99
CA ARG A 54 -20.50 -5.78 12.71
C ARG A 54 -21.48 -5.03 11.81
N ASP A 55 -22.65 -5.60 11.55
CA ASP A 55 -23.70 -5.12 10.65
C ASP A 55 -24.87 -4.44 11.37
N ARG A 56 -24.80 -4.39 12.70
CA ARG A 56 -25.88 -3.91 13.57
C ARG A 56 -25.36 -3.00 14.66
N VAL A 57 -26.14 -1.96 14.97
CA VAL A 57 -25.98 -1.16 16.18
C VAL A 57 -27.30 -1.03 16.93
N THR A 58 -27.24 -1.22 18.26
CA THR A 58 -28.34 -0.96 19.17
C THR A 58 -28.04 0.30 19.97
N VAL A 59 -28.85 1.33 19.79
CA VAL A 59 -28.74 2.62 20.45
C VAL A 59 -29.81 2.70 21.53
N GLU A 60 -29.39 2.72 22.80
CA GLU A 60 -30.32 2.79 23.95
C GLU A 60 -30.98 4.17 24.06
N PRO A 61 -32.04 4.35 24.86
CA PRO A 61 -32.64 5.66 25.09
C PRO A 61 -31.63 6.73 25.51
N HIS A 62 -31.80 7.95 25.00
CA HIS A 62 -30.95 9.12 25.25
C HIS A 62 -29.48 8.91 24.89
N ALA A 63 -29.22 8.22 23.78
CA ALA A 63 -27.89 7.94 23.27
C ALA A 63 -27.68 8.51 21.87
N TYR A 64 -26.41 8.63 21.50
CA TYR A 64 -25.97 9.11 20.20
C TYR A 64 -24.74 8.33 19.75
N VAL A 65 -24.80 7.82 18.53
CA VAL A 65 -23.68 7.16 17.85
C VAL A 65 -23.41 7.86 16.52
N THR A 66 -22.14 8.05 16.22
CA THR A 66 -21.67 8.59 14.94
C THR A 66 -20.81 7.58 14.19
N THR A 67 -20.94 7.59 12.88
CA THR A 67 -20.03 6.89 11.96
C THR A 67 -19.05 7.86 11.28
N ASN A 68 -18.81 9.03 11.88
CA ASN A 68 -17.74 9.95 11.48
C ASN A 68 -16.35 9.42 11.87
N THR A 69 -16.02 8.26 11.33
CA THR A 69 -14.86 7.42 11.61
C THR A 69 -14.19 7.05 10.29
N TYR A 70 -13.04 6.36 10.34
CA TYR A 70 -12.32 5.98 9.13
C TYR A 70 -13.18 5.18 8.13
N PHE A 71 -13.77 4.05 8.57
CA PHE A 71 -14.59 3.21 7.69
C PHE A 71 -16.05 3.67 7.59
N GLY A 72 -16.55 4.46 8.55
CA GLY A 72 -17.95 4.88 8.57
C GLY A 72 -18.29 6.00 7.58
N ARG A 73 -17.28 6.75 7.13
CA ARG A 73 -17.46 7.90 6.23
C ARG A 73 -17.54 7.49 4.76
N PHE A 74 -18.36 8.22 4.01
CA PHE A 74 -18.42 8.21 2.55
C PHE A 74 -17.60 9.40 2.01
N PRO A 75 -16.55 9.16 1.18
CA PRO A 75 -15.58 10.18 0.77
C PRO A 75 -16.12 11.13 -0.31
N ALA A 76 -17.13 11.94 0.05
CA ALA A 76 -17.94 12.76 -0.86
C ALA A 76 -17.11 13.71 -1.76
N SER A 77 -16.01 14.26 -1.26
CA SER A 77 -15.11 15.11 -2.05
C SER A 77 -14.50 14.41 -3.26
N TYR A 78 -14.16 13.13 -3.13
CA TYR A 78 -13.61 12.33 -4.23
C TYR A 78 -14.70 11.98 -5.24
N TRP A 79 -15.89 11.62 -4.77
CA TRP A 79 -17.05 11.38 -5.65
C TRP A 79 -17.43 12.63 -6.43
N GLN A 80 -17.52 13.80 -5.79
CA GLN A 80 -17.83 15.05 -6.48
C GLN A 80 -16.76 15.44 -7.50
N ARG A 81 -15.48 15.18 -7.19
CA ARG A 81 -14.37 15.61 -8.04
C ARG A 81 -14.25 14.78 -9.31
N TYR A 82 -14.50 13.47 -9.21
CA TYR A 82 -14.09 12.50 -10.22
C TYR A 82 -15.26 11.80 -10.93
N THR A 83 -16.51 12.04 -10.53
CA THR A 83 -17.70 11.37 -11.07
C THR A 83 -18.80 12.37 -11.46
N GLU A 84 -19.85 11.90 -12.15
CA GLU A 84 -21.09 12.68 -12.39
C GLU A 84 -22.16 12.44 -11.32
N VAL A 85 -21.84 11.74 -10.22
CA VAL A 85 -22.81 11.40 -9.18
C VAL A 85 -23.21 12.65 -8.40
N ALA A 86 -24.48 13.02 -8.50
CA ALA A 86 -25.04 14.21 -7.83
C ALA A 86 -25.60 13.93 -6.43
N THR A 87 -25.99 12.68 -6.14
CA THR A 87 -26.61 12.28 -4.87
C THR A 87 -26.15 10.89 -4.45
N CYS A 88 -26.15 10.65 -3.13
CA CYS A 88 -25.96 9.34 -2.53
C CYS A 88 -27.20 9.00 -1.69
N ASP A 89 -27.70 7.77 -1.82
CA ASP A 89 -28.80 7.29 -0.98
C ASP A 89 -28.26 6.32 0.06
N VAL A 90 -28.72 6.51 1.30
CA VAL A 90 -28.45 5.64 2.44
C VAL A 90 -29.71 4.87 2.75
N GLU A 91 -29.62 3.55 2.69
CA GLU A 91 -30.66 2.62 3.09
C GLU A 91 -30.24 1.95 4.39
N ALA A 92 -31.19 1.78 5.31
CA ALA A 92 -30.97 1.07 6.56
C ALA A 92 -32.25 0.33 6.97
N VAL A 93 -32.09 -0.80 7.63
CA VAL A 93 -33.19 -1.51 8.27
C VAL A 93 -33.25 -1.08 9.73
N VAL A 94 -34.44 -0.67 10.20
CA VAL A 94 -34.61 -0.05 11.52
C VAL A 94 -35.72 -0.73 12.33
N THR A 95 -35.49 -0.86 13.63
CA THR A 95 -36.48 -1.35 14.59
C THR A 95 -36.47 -0.48 15.84
N GLY A 96 -37.64 0.04 16.24
CA GLY A 96 -37.81 0.97 17.36
C GLY A 96 -38.02 2.41 16.92
N SER A 97 -37.62 3.37 17.77
CA SER A 97 -37.88 4.80 17.54
C SER A 97 -36.62 5.64 17.76
N GLY A 98 -36.40 6.62 16.89
CA GLY A 98 -35.28 7.53 16.97
C GLY A 98 -35.10 8.33 15.69
N LYS A 99 -33.90 8.84 15.46
CA LYS A 99 -33.59 9.71 14.33
C LYS A 99 -32.31 9.24 13.65
N LEU A 100 -32.37 9.11 12.32
CA LEU A 100 -31.19 8.91 11.47
C LEU A 100 -30.87 10.23 10.77
N LEU A 101 -29.59 10.59 10.74
CA LEU A 101 -29.11 11.77 10.04
C LEU A 101 -27.97 11.38 9.09
N ILE A 102 -28.04 11.83 7.84
CA ILE A 102 -26.83 11.95 7.03
C ILE A 102 -26.20 13.28 7.40
N SER A 103 -25.04 13.23 8.03
CA SER A 103 -24.21 14.39 8.36
C SER A 103 -23.08 14.54 7.36
N ALA A 104 -22.50 15.73 7.30
CA ALA A 104 -21.48 16.11 6.33
C ALA A 104 -20.45 17.05 6.95
N SER A 105 -19.20 16.97 6.51
CA SER A 105 -18.16 17.96 6.80
C SER A 105 -17.77 18.75 5.57
N ASP A 106 -17.22 19.94 5.75
CA ASP A 106 -16.52 20.67 4.69
C ASP A 106 -15.00 20.45 4.75
N SER A 107 -14.23 21.14 3.89
CA SER A 107 -12.77 21.05 3.85
C SER A 107 -12.02 21.50 5.13
N LYS A 108 -12.72 22.10 6.09
CA LYS A 108 -12.20 22.51 7.39
C LYS A 108 -12.64 21.57 8.51
N GLY A 109 -13.49 20.59 8.22
CA GLY A 109 -14.07 19.69 9.20
C GLY A 109 -15.34 20.23 9.88
N ASP A 110 -15.86 21.39 9.44
CA ASP A 110 -17.08 21.96 10.03
C ASP A 110 -18.29 21.09 9.64
N SER A 111 -19.05 20.63 10.64
CA SER A 111 -20.13 19.65 10.46
C SER A 111 -21.49 20.29 10.21
N ARG A 112 -22.32 19.64 9.38
CA ARG A 112 -23.71 20.03 9.09
C ARG A 112 -24.57 18.79 8.80
N THR A 113 -25.88 18.90 9.01
CA THR A 113 -26.84 17.88 8.54
C THR A 113 -27.11 18.05 7.05
N ALA A 114 -27.01 16.97 6.28
CA ALA A 114 -27.36 16.92 4.86
C ALA A 114 -28.78 16.36 4.63
N ALA A 115 -29.20 15.37 5.41
CA ALA A 115 -30.55 14.81 5.38
C ALA A 115 -30.89 14.19 6.75
N SER A 116 -32.17 14.03 7.06
CA SER A 116 -32.59 13.32 8.28
C SER A 116 -33.97 12.72 8.14
N THR A 117 -34.23 11.65 8.87
CA THR A 117 -35.57 11.07 9.04
C THR A 117 -35.80 10.70 10.50
N VAL A 118 -37.06 10.79 10.94
CA VAL A 118 -37.51 10.32 12.25
C VAL A 118 -38.27 9.02 12.04
N VAL A 119 -37.99 8.05 12.88
CA VAL A 119 -38.59 6.71 12.87
C VAL A 119 -39.36 6.55 14.17
N GLU A 120 -40.60 6.10 14.09
CA GLU A 120 -41.49 5.92 15.25
C GLU A 120 -42.05 4.50 15.24
N GLY A 121 -41.71 3.70 16.24
CA GLY A 121 -42.27 2.36 16.45
C GLY A 121 -42.05 1.39 15.29
N ALA A 122 -40.97 1.54 14.53
CA ALA A 122 -40.71 0.70 13.36
C ALA A 122 -40.46 -0.76 13.77
N ASP A 123 -40.95 -1.69 12.95
CA ASP A 123 -40.71 -3.12 13.09
C ASP A 123 -40.03 -3.64 11.81
N HIS A 124 -38.69 -3.71 11.85
CA HIS A 124 -37.86 -4.17 10.74
C HIS A 124 -38.15 -3.45 9.40
N GLU A 125 -38.32 -2.13 9.47
CA GLU A 125 -38.66 -1.29 8.32
C GLU A 125 -37.41 -0.81 7.58
N THR A 126 -37.45 -0.72 6.25
CA THR A 126 -36.38 -0.11 5.47
C THR A 126 -36.64 1.39 5.31
N VAL A 127 -35.70 2.22 5.77
CA VAL A 127 -35.72 3.67 5.57
C VAL A 127 -34.67 4.08 4.55
N ARG A 128 -35.00 5.07 3.72
CA ARG A 128 -34.09 5.64 2.71
C ARG A 128 -33.93 7.14 2.94
N LEU A 129 -32.69 7.61 2.98
CA LEU A 129 -32.32 9.01 3.03
C LEU A 129 -31.48 9.35 1.80
N THR A 130 -31.63 10.55 1.25
CA THR A 130 -30.85 11.02 0.10
C THR A 130 -30.07 12.26 0.47
N ALA A 131 -28.76 12.27 0.21
CA ALA A 131 -27.89 13.42 0.44
C ALA A 131 -27.29 13.93 -0.88
N PRO A 132 -27.23 15.26 -1.10
CA PRO A 132 -26.55 15.83 -2.26
C PRO A 132 -25.03 15.74 -2.11
N ILE A 133 -24.34 15.52 -3.23
CA ILE A 133 -22.88 15.57 -3.38
C ILE A 133 -22.53 16.87 -4.15
N ASP A 134 -22.75 18.02 -3.52
CA ASP A 134 -22.69 19.33 -4.19
C ASP A 134 -21.71 20.36 -3.58
N ARG A 135 -21.26 20.15 -2.34
CA ARG A 135 -20.44 21.12 -1.58
C ARG A 135 -19.18 20.50 -0.95
N PHE A 136 -18.42 19.76 -1.75
CA PHE A 136 -17.26 18.97 -1.32
C PHE A 136 -16.01 19.10 -2.22
N VAL A 137 -15.97 20.07 -3.15
CA VAL A 137 -14.91 20.16 -4.19
C VAL A 137 -13.47 20.09 -3.65
N ASP A 138 -13.20 20.77 -2.54
CA ASP A 138 -11.87 20.82 -1.90
C ASP A 138 -11.73 19.86 -0.71
N GLY A 139 -12.81 19.20 -0.30
CA GLY A 139 -12.81 18.37 0.89
C GLY A 139 -14.18 18.16 1.51
N GLY A 140 -14.24 17.23 2.45
CA GLY A 140 -15.40 16.82 3.20
C GLY A 140 -15.89 15.41 2.85
N ALA A 141 -16.71 14.88 3.74
CA ALA A 141 -17.29 13.54 3.65
C ALA A 141 -18.76 13.57 4.11
N LEU A 142 -19.49 12.49 3.84
CA LEU A 142 -20.80 12.18 4.43
C LEU A 142 -20.65 11.04 5.44
N TRP A 143 -21.52 10.96 6.44
CA TRP A 143 -21.61 9.83 7.36
C TRP A 143 -23.02 9.72 7.97
N LEU A 144 -23.30 8.60 8.65
CA LEU A 144 -24.55 8.35 9.36
C LEU A 144 -24.39 8.68 10.86
N ASP A 145 -25.28 9.50 11.39
CA ASP A 145 -25.48 9.68 12.83
C ASP A 145 -26.84 9.12 13.24
N ILE A 146 -26.90 8.52 14.43
CA ILE A 146 -28.11 7.91 14.98
C ILE A 146 -28.32 8.45 16.39
N GLU A 147 -29.51 8.98 16.64
CA GLU A 147 -29.90 9.60 17.90
C GLU A 147 -31.21 9.00 18.41
N THR A 148 -31.31 8.77 19.72
CA THR A 148 -32.52 8.28 20.36
C THR A 148 -33.08 9.26 21.39
N GLY A 149 -34.41 9.33 21.43
CA GLY A 149 -35.15 10.00 22.49
C GLY A 149 -35.34 9.08 23.69
N GLY A 150 -36.59 8.94 24.16
CA GLY A 150 -36.92 8.05 25.30
C GLY A 150 -37.00 6.56 24.95
N GLU A 151 -36.80 6.19 23.70
CA GLU A 151 -36.95 4.81 23.21
C GLU A 151 -35.68 4.34 22.50
N ARG A 152 -35.51 3.02 22.42
CA ARG A 152 -34.38 2.38 21.75
C ARG A 152 -34.57 2.40 20.23
N LEU A 153 -33.47 2.48 19.51
CA LEU A 153 -33.42 2.23 18.08
C LEU A 153 -32.33 1.22 17.72
N VAL A 154 -32.68 0.23 16.92
CA VAL A 154 -31.76 -0.71 16.29
C VAL A 154 -31.62 -0.32 14.82
N VAL A 155 -30.39 -0.26 14.32
CA VAL A 155 -30.08 0.03 12.92
C VAL A 155 -29.18 -1.07 12.36
N GLU A 156 -29.59 -1.65 11.24
CA GLU A 156 -29.00 -2.83 10.60
C GLU A 156 -28.84 -2.59 9.09
N ASP A 157 -27.94 -3.35 8.45
CA ASP A 157 -27.81 -3.45 6.99
C ASP A 157 -27.67 -2.10 6.27
N VAL A 158 -26.85 -1.20 6.82
CA VAL A 158 -26.68 0.15 6.28
C VAL A 158 -25.89 0.13 4.97
N ARG A 159 -26.49 0.64 3.89
CA ARG A 159 -25.96 0.62 2.52
C ARG A 159 -25.97 2.01 1.90
N TRP A 160 -24.84 2.41 1.32
CA TRP A 160 -24.70 3.64 0.56
C TRP A 160 -24.69 3.29 -0.92
N THR A 161 -25.63 3.82 -1.67
CA THR A 161 -25.77 3.56 -3.10
C THR A 161 -25.74 4.86 -3.89
N VAL A 162 -25.25 4.78 -5.11
CA VAL A 162 -25.20 5.91 -6.05
C VAL A 162 -25.90 5.53 -7.35
N ALA A 163 -26.39 6.52 -8.09
CA ALA A 163 -26.92 6.29 -9.42
C ALA A 163 -25.81 5.78 -10.36
N SER A 164 -26.10 4.75 -11.14
CA SER A 164 -25.21 4.22 -12.16
C SER A 164 -25.95 4.07 -13.49
N ALA A 165 -25.57 4.88 -14.47
CA ALA A 165 -26.16 4.84 -15.80
C ALA A 165 -25.64 3.67 -16.66
N LYS A 166 -24.53 3.04 -16.26
CA LYS A 166 -23.86 1.97 -17.00
C LYS A 166 -23.76 0.72 -16.15
N ALA A 167 -23.76 -0.44 -16.80
CA ALA A 167 -23.39 -1.68 -16.12
C ALA A 167 -21.93 -1.56 -15.63
N PRO A 168 -21.65 -1.94 -14.37
CA PRO A 168 -20.29 -1.91 -13.86
C PRO A 168 -19.42 -2.90 -14.63
N ARG A 169 -18.19 -2.46 -14.91
CA ARG A 169 -17.13 -3.28 -15.50
C ARG A 169 -16.75 -4.42 -14.54
N PRO A 170 -16.37 -5.59 -15.08
CA PRO A 170 -15.93 -6.70 -14.26
C PRO A 170 -14.63 -6.35 -13.52
N VAL A 171 -14.58 -6.69 -12.23
CA VAL A 171 -13.39 -6.50 -11.40
C VAL A 171 -12.75 -7.86 -11.11
N SER A 172 -11.47 -8.01 -11.44
CA SER A 172 -10.68 -9.19 -11.05
C SER A 172 -9.66 -8.81 -10.00
N VAL A 173 -9.63 -9.56 -8.90
CA VAL A 173 -8.64 -9.41 -7.85
C VAL A 173 -7.38 -10.19 -8.23
N VAL A 174 -6.21 -9.58 -8.07
CA VAL A 174 -4.92 -10.19 -8.37
C VAL A 174 -4.05 -10.15 -7.12
N ILE A 175 -3.68 -11.32 -6.64
CA ILE A 175 -2.79 -11.52 -5.49
C ILE A 175 -1.51 -12.21 -5.95
N CYS A 176 -0.37 -11.66 -5.56
CA CYS A 176 0.94 -12.28 -5.74
C CYS A 176 1.43 -12.82 -4.39
N THR A 177 1.95 -14.05 -4.35
CA THR A 177 2.51 -14.62 -3.13
C THR A 177 3.83 -15.35 -3.34
N HIS A 178 4.70 -15.33 -2.33
CA HIS A 178 5.95 -16.09 -2.32
C HIS A 178 6.31 -16.54 -0.90
N ASN A 179 6.13 -17.83 -0.61
CA ASN A 179 6.44 -18.45 0.69
C ASN A 179 5.77 -17.76 1.89
N ARG A 180 4.51 -17.36 1.70
CA ARG A 180 3.64 -16.74 2.70
C ARG A 180 2.25 -17.36 2.64
N ALA A 181 2.19 -18.68 2.45
CA ALA A 181 0.96 -19.41 2.19
C ALA A 181 -0.12 -19.19 3.27
N ASP A 182 0.30 -19.06 4.54
CA ASP A 182 -0.61 -18.81 5.67
C ASP A 182 -1.23 -17.41 5.63
N TYR A 183 -0.49 -16.39 5.20
CA TYR A 183 -1.04 -15.05 5.04
C TYR A 183 -2.02 -15.01 3.86
N CYS A 184 -1.59 -15.53 2.72
CA CYS A 184 -2.39 -15.53 1.50
C CYS A 184 -3.73 -16.26 1.68
N ILE A 185 -3.73 -17.42 2.34
CA ILE A 185 -4.98 -18.17 2.55
C ILE A 185 -5.96 -17.45 3.49
N GLU A 186 -5.47 -16.71 4.48
CA GLU A 186 -6.33 -15.91 5.36
C GLU A 186 -6.95 -14.73 4.61
N THR A 187 -6.17 -13.99 3.79
CA THR A 187 -6.71 -12.92 2.93
C THR A 187 -7.76 -13.46 1.94
N LEU A 188 -7.50 -14.62 1.33
CA LEU A 188 -8.48 -15.27 0.44
C LEU A 188 -9.74 -15.72 1.18
N THR A 189 -9.61 -16.18 2.42
CA THR A 189 -10.75 -16.58 3.26
C THR A 189 -11.63 -15.37 3.56
N GLU A 190 -11.05 -14.25 3.99
CA GLU A 190 -11.80 -13.02 4.26
C GLU A 190 -12.61 -12.54 3.05
N LEU A 191 -11.99 -12.57 1.85
CA LEU A 191 -12.64 -12.24 0.59
C LEU A 191 -13.78 -13.22 0.26
N ALA A 192 -13.51 -14.53 0.35
CA ALA A 192 -14.46 -15.58 -0.07
C ALA A 192 -15.68 -15.69 0.84
N GLU A 193 -15.52 -15.37 2.13
CA GLU A 193 -16.59 -15.43 3.12
C GLU A 193 -17.51 -14.20 3.11
N ASP A 194 -17.15 -13.09 2.45
CA ASP A 194 -18.06 -11.97 2.23
C ASP A 194 -18.89 -12.21 0.95
N PRO A 195 -20.20 -12.53 1.04
CA PRO A 195 -21.01 -12.82 -0.14
C PRO A 195 -21.12 -11.63 -1.09
N ALA A 196 -21.16 -10.40 -0.58
CA ALA A 196 -21.28 -9.21 -1.43
C ALA A 196 -20.04 -9.02 -2.30
N VAL A 197 -18.85 -9.26 -1.74
CA VAL A 197 -17.59 -9.20 -2.48
C VAL A 197 -17.46 -10.39 -3.42
N ARG A 198 -17.69 -11.61 -2.92
CA ARG A 198 -17.60 -12.84 -3.71
C ARG A 198 -18.49 -12.77 -4.95
N ASP A 199 -19.72 -12.29 -4.81
CA ASP A 199 -20.67 -12.23 -5.91
C ASP A 199 -20.30 -11.10 -6.89
N TYR A 200 -19.72 -10.00 -6.39
CA TYR A 200 -19.29 -8.85 -7.18
C TYR A 200 -18.05 -9.11 -8.04
N VAL A 201 -17.02 -9.78 -7.51
CA VAL A 201 -15.77 -10.01 -8.26
C VAL A 201 -15.98 -11.01 -9.39
N ALA A 202 -15.37 -10.74 -10.54
CA ALA A 202 -15.41 -11.61 -11.71
C ALA A 202 -14.44 -12.79 -11.59
N ALA A 203 -13.25 -12.55 -11.04
CA ALA A 203 -12.22 -13.55 -10.80
C ALA A 203 -11.29 -13.16 -9.65
N VAL A 204 -10.62 -14.15 -9.06
CA VAL A 204 -9.55 -13.99 -8.08
C VAL A 204 -8.34 -14.76 -8.58
N HIS A 205 -7.36 -14.04 -9.10
CA HIS A 205 -6.10 -14.58 -9.58
C HIS A 205 -5.08 -14.64 -8.45
N VAL A 206 -4.50 -15.81 -8.23
CA VAL A 206 -3.40 -16.00 -7.27
C VAL A 206 -2.19 -16.48 -8.03
N THR A 207 -1.15 -15.66 -8.10
CA THR A 207 0.14 -16.03 -8.68
C THR A 207 1.07 -16.47 -7.56
N ASP A 208 1.19 -17.78 -7.37
CA ASP A 208 2.08 -18.39 -6.37
C ASP A 208 3.46 -18.64 -6.96
N GLN A 209 4.42 -17.88 -6.45
CA GLN A 209 5.82 -17.89 -6.86
C GLN A 209 6.70 -18.68 -5.89
N GLY A 210 6.09 -19.35 -4.90
CA GLY A 210 6.74 -20.01 -3.78
C GLY A 210 6.92 -21.52 -3.93
N THR A 211 7.70 -22.05 -3.00
CA THR A 211 7.81 -23.49 -2.74
C THR A 211 6.90 -23.93 -1.59
N ASP A 212 6.62 -23.02 -0.65
CA ASP A 212 5.58 -23.19 0.36
C ASP A 212 4.27 -22.64 -0.19
N THR A 213 3.44 -23.55 -0.73
CA THR A 213 2.32 -23.19 -1.62
C THR A 213 1.01 -22.98 -0.87
N VAL A 214 0.20 -22.01 -1.31
CA VAL A 214 -1.14 -21.76 -0.73
C VAL A 214 -2.05 -22.98 -0.89
N GLU A 215 -1.98 -23.68 -2.03
CA GLU A 215 -2.80 -24.87 -2.30
C GLU A 215 -2.51 -26.05 -1.34
N SER A 216 -1.41 -25.99 -0.57
CA SER A 216 -1.09 -27.02 0.43
C SER A 216 -1.82 -26.83 1.75
N ARG A 217 -2.47 -25.69 1.97
CA ARG A 217 -3.14 -25.37 3.25
C ARG A 217 -4.52 -26.00 3.33
N GLU A 218 -4.90 -26.45 4.51
CA GLU A 218 -6.18 -27.13 4.77
C GLU A 218 -7.39 -26.29 4.32
N ARG A 219 -7.36 -24.98 4.59
CA ARG A 219 -8.41 -24.03 4.21
C ARG A 219 -8.55 -23.80 2.70
N PHE A 220 -7.59 -24.22 1.88
CA PHE A 220 -7.65 -24.00 0.44
C PHE A 220 -8.85 -24.67 -0.23
N ALA A 221 -9.21 -25.89 0.21
CA ALA A 221 -10.37 -26.60 -0.32
C ALA A 221 -11.68 -25.84 -0.07
N TYR A 222 -11.82 -25.27 1.13
CA TYR A 222 -12.97 -24.45 1.52
C TYR A 222 -13.05 -23.15 0.71
N VAL A 223 -11.94 -22.42 0.59
CA VAL A 223 -11.87 -21.20 -0.26
C VAL A 223 -12.21 -21.51 -1.71
N LYS A 224 -11.70 -22.63 -2.25
CA LYS A 224 -11.99 -23.08 -3.60
C LYS A 224 -13.46 -23.44 -3.80
N GLU A 225 -14.11 -24.04 -2.80
CA GLU A 225 -15.55 -24.33 -2.83
C GLU A 225 -16.37 -23.03 -2.88
N LEU A 226 -16.01 -22.04 -2.05
CA LEU A 226 -16.71 -20.75 -2.02
C LEU A 226 -16.52 -19.95 -3.31
N LEU A 227 -15.31 -19.85 -3.83
CA LEU A 227 -15.01 -19.06 -5.03
C LEU A 227 -15.35 -19.79 -6.34
N GLY A 228 -15.41 -21.12 -6.32
CA GLY A 228 -15.67 -21.95 -7.49
C GLY A 228 -14.72 -21.62 -8.65
N ASP A 229 -15.30 -21.46 -9.85
CA ASP A 229 -14.56 -21.14 -11.08
C ASP A 229 -13.96 -19.73 -11.10
N LYS A 230 -14.30 -18.88 -10.12
CA LYS A 230 -13.70 -17.53 -9.99
C LYS A 230 -12.25 -17.61 -9.52
N LEU A 231 -11.86 -18.64 -8.76
CA LEU A 231 -10.49 -18.80 -8.28
C LEU A 231 -9.56 -19.32 -9.39
N ARG A 232 -8.57 -18.51 -9.76
CA ARG A 232 -7.56 -18.80 -10.78
C ARG A 232 -6.19 -18.85 -10.12
N TYR A 233 -5.80 -20.04 -9.67
CA TYR A 233 -4.52 -20.26 -9.01
C TYR A 233 -3.46 -20.71 -10.02
N VAL A 234 -2.36 -19.96 -10.12
CA VAL A 234 -1.27 -20.19 -11.08
C VAL A 234 0.05 -20.25 -10.33
N ARG A 235 0.87 -21.25 -10.66
CA ARG A 235 2.24 -21.35 -10.17
C ARG A 235 3.23 -20.84 -11.23
N GLN A 236 4.24 -20.10 -10.79
CA GLN A 236 5.33 -19.65 -11.67
C GLN A 236 6.67 -19.53 -10.93
N PRO A 237 7.81 -19.41 -11.63
CA PRO A 237 9.09 -19.06 -11.01
C PRO A 237 9.03 -17.69 -10.31
N ASN A 238 9.92 -17.47 -9.34
CA ASN A 238 9.97 -16.21 -8.60
C ASN A 238 10.50 -15.06 -9.46
N LEU A 239 9.58 -14.23 -9.95
CA LEU A 239 9.84 -12.98 -10.68
C LEU A 239 9.57 -11.75 -9.79
N GLY A 240 9.45 -11.95 -8.48
CA GLY A 240 9.21 -10.90 -7.49
C GLY A 240 7.80 -10.29 -7.58
N GLY A 241 7.59 -9.19 -6.85
CA GLY A 241 6.30 -8.50 -6.78
C GLY A 241 5.80 -8.07 -8.17
N ALA A 242 6.63 -7.37 -8.94
CA ALA A 242 6.22 -6.88 -10.25
C ALA A 242 5.85 -8.02 -11.20
N GLY A 243 6.60 -9.13 -11.17
CA GLY A 243 6.31 -10.29 -12.01
C GLY A 243 5.04 -11.04 -11.61
N GLY A 244 4.74 -11.13 -10.31
CA GLY A 244 3.51 -11.75 -9.83
C GLY A 244 2.27 -10.92 -10.12
N PHE A 245 2.33 -9.61 -9.86
CA PHE A 245 1.24 -8.70 -10.21
C PHE A 245 1.02 -8.62 -11.72
N THR A 246 2.10 -8.52 -12.51
CA THR A 246 1.98 -8.49 -13.97
C THR A 246 1.40 -9.78 -14.52
N ARG A 247 1.70 -10.93 -13.91
CA ARG A 247 1.08 -12.20 -14.31
C ARG A 247 -0.43 -12.15 -14.13
N GLY A 248 -0.93 -11.73 -12.98
CA GLY A 248 -2.37 -11.63 -12.76
C GLY A 248 -3.05 -10.57 -13.63
N MET A 249 -2.39 -9.43 -13.88
CA MET A 249 -2.86 -8.44 -14.87
C MET A 249 -2.97 -9.06 -16.27
N TYR A 250 -1.94 -9.78 -16.70
CA TYR A 250 -1.90 -10.47 -17.98
C TYR A 250 -3.02 -11.51 -18.11
N GLU A 251 -3.16 -12.42 -17.13
CA GLU A 251 -4.19 -13.45 -17.16
C GLU A 251 -5.61 -12.88 -17.06
N THR A 252 -5.78 -11.67 -16.50
CA THR A 252 -7.08 -10.98 -16.48
C THR A 252 -7.41 -10.38 -17.84
N LEU A 253 -6.49 -9.59 -18.40
CA LEU A 253 -6.75 -8.77 -19.58
C LEU A 253 -6.73 -9.59 -20.88
N GLU A 254 -5.95 -10.66 -20.92
CA GLU A 254 -5.82 -11.55 -22.07
C GLU A 254 -6.85 -12.68 -22.06
N ALA A 255 -7.65 -12.80 -21.00
CA ALA A 255 -8.78 -13.71 -20.95
C ALA A 255 -9.97 -13.18 -21.78
N PRO A 256 -10.83 -14.06 -22.32
CA PRO A 256 -12.06 -13.62 -22.98
C PRO A 256 -12.89 -12.69 -22.10
N GLY A 257 -13.21 -11.49 -22.62
CA GLY A 257 -13.95 -10.46 -21.88
C GLY A 257 -13.09 -9.57 -20.96
N GLY A 258 -11.76 -9.70 -21.01
CA GLY A 258 -10.82 -8.89 -20.22
C GLY A 258 -10.58 -7.46 -20.73
N GLU A 259 -11.06 -7.12 -21.94
CA GLU A 259 -10.75 -5.87 -22.65
C GLU A 259 -11.17 -4.58 -21.90
N ASP A 260 -12.22 -4.68 -21.09
CA ASP A 260 -12.80 -3.59 -20.30
C ASP A 260 -12.72 -3.86 -18.78
N ALA A 261 -11.92 -4.85 -18.36
CA ALA A 261 -11.83 -5.24 -16.95
C ALA A 261 -11.10 -4.20 -16.10
N HIS A 262 -11.46 -4.16 -14.82
CA HIS A 262 -10.65 -3.56 -13.78
C HIS A 262 -9.83 -4.63 -13.08
N VAL A 263 -8.53 -4.37 -12.89
CA VAL A 263 -7.62 -5.27 -12.17
C VAL A 263 -7.33 -4.67 -10.81
N LEU A 264 -7.78 -5.30 -9.73
CA LEU A 264 -7.49 -4.89 -8.35
C LEU A 264 -6.30 -5.69 -7.82
N LEU A 265 -5.13 -5.07 -7.78
CA LEU A 265 -3.91 -5.63 -7.19
C LEU A 265 -4.02 -5.60 -5.66
N MET A 266 -3.68 -6.70 -5.00
CA MET A 266 -3.65 -6.83 -3.54
C MET A 266 -2.45 -7.66 -3.07
N ASP A 267 -1.82 -7.23 -1.98
CA ASP A 267 -0.74 -8.00 -1.34
C ASP A 267 -1.28 -9.25 -0.64
N ASP A 268 -0.40 -10.22 -0.38
CA ASP A 268 -0.75 -11.49 0.28
C ASP A 268 -0.75 -11.41 1.81
N ASP A 269 -0.04 -10.44 2.40
CA ASP A 269 0.13 -10.24 3.84
C ASP A 269 -0.65 -9.03 4.39
N ILE A 270 -1.86 -8.82 3.86
CA ILE A 270 -2.79 -7.82 4.37
C ILE A 270 -3.84 -8.42 5.30
N LYS A 271 -4.40 -7.59 6.18
CA LYS A 271 -5.70 -7.82 6.80
C LYS A 271 -6.74 -7.00 6.05
N LEU A 272 -7.71 -7.70 5.49
CA LEU A 272 -8.65 -7.13 4.55
C LEU A 272 -9.93 -6.69 5.27
N GLU A 273 -10.27 -5.41 5.20
CA GLU A 273 -11.68 -5.00 5.30
C GLU A 273 -12.31 -5.19 3.93
N SER A 274 -13.06 -6.28 3.77
CA SER A 274 -13.71 -6.72 2.52
C SER A 274 -14.46 -5.60 1.77
N ASP A 275 -15.10 -4.66 2.48
CA ASP A 275 -15.81 -3.55 1.86
C ASP A 275 -14.91 -2.59 1.06
N THR A 276 -13.60 -2.57 1.35
CA THR A 276 -12.59 -1.82 0.59
C THR A 276 -12.60 -2.19 -0.89
N ILE A 277 -12.82 -3.47 -1.22
CA ILE A 277 -12.93 -3.94 -2.62
C ILE A 277 -14.12 -3.27 -3.30
N LEU A 278 -15.28 -3.23 -2.63
CA LEU A 278 -16.50 -2.62 -3.18
C LEU A 278 -16.33 -1.10 -3.33
N ARG A 279 -15.75 -0.43 -2.33
CA ARG A 279 -15.50 1.03 -2.34
C ARG A 279 -14.64 1.47 -3.52
N ILE A 280 -13.49 0.83 -3.68
CA ILE A 280 -12.55 1.12 -4.77
C ILE A 280 -13.21 0.84 -6.11
N SER A 281 -13.87 -0.31 -6.24
CA SER A 281 -14.53 -0.72 -7.47
C SER A 281 -15.70 0.19 -7.85
N ALA A 282 -16.46 0.67 -6.88
CA ALA A 282 -17.60 1.54 -7.12
C ALA A 282 -17.16 2.91 -7.61
N LEU A 283 -16.12 3.49 -7.00
CA LEU A 283 -15.56 4.76 -7.47
C LEU A 283 -14.97 4.60 -8.88
N ALA A 284 -14.18 3.55 -9.12
CA ALA A 284 -13.56 3.29 -10.42
C ALA A 284 -14.60 3.12 -11.55
N ASN A 285 -15.73 2.48 -11.26
CA ASN A 285 -16.83 2.32 -12.21
C ASN A 285 -17.65 3.60 -12.44
N SER A 286 -17.50 4.59 -11.56
CA SER A 286 -18.27 5.84 -11.60
C SER A 286 -17.45 7.02 -12.11
N THR A 287 -16.14 6.86 -12.31
CA THR A 287 -15.29 7.97 -12.75
C THR A 287 -15.63 8.42 -14.17
N THR A 288 -15.54 9.73 -14.42
CA THR A 288 -15.84 10.30 -15.75
C THR A 288 -14.81 9.92 -16.80
N GLU A 289 -13.59 9.65 -16.35
CA GLU A 289 -12.46 9.16 -17.15
C GLU A 289 -11.82 7.97 -16.42
N PRO A 290 -11.21 7.00 -17.13
CA PRO A 290 -10.50 5.90 -16.48
C PRO A 290 -9.43 6.42 -15.51
N ALA A 291 -9.38 5.84 -14.32
CA ALA A 291 -8.50 6.29 -13.26
C ALA A 291 -7.93 5.12 -12.47
N VAL A 292 -6.72 5.29 -11.96
CA VAL A 292 -6.15 4.36 -10.97
C VAL A 292 -6.78 4.71 -9.61
N VAL A 293 -7.38 3.74 -8.94
CA VAL A 293 -8.02 3.95 -7.63
C VAL A 293 -7.38 3.01 -6.62
N GLY A 294 -6.70 3.57 -5.64
CA GLY A 294 -5.98 2.84 -4.62
C GLY A 294 -6.64 2.91 -3.24
N GLY A 295 -6.46 1.85 -2.47
CA GLY A 295 -6.75 1.82 -1.06
C GLY A 295 -5.58 2.32 -0.23
N GLN A 296 -5.89 2.81 0.96
CA GLN A 296 -4.93 3.27 1.95
C GLN A 296 -4.35 2.12 2.77
N ASN A 297 -3.20 2.39 3.38
CA ASN A 297 -2.52 1.45 4.26
C ASN A 297 -2.66 1.88 5.72
N LEU A 298 -3.31 1.04 6.53
CA LEU A 298 -3.32 1.14 7.99
C LEU A 298 -2.24 0.22 8.57
N CYS A 299 -1.62 0.62 9.68
CA CYS A 299 -0.54 -0.15 10.29
C CYS A 299 -1.07 -1.41 11.01
N GLU A 300 -0.56 -2.60 10.73
CA GLU A 300 -0.99 -3.85 11.38
C GLU A 300 -0.74 -3.88 12.90
N LEU A 301 0.41 -3.37 13.37
CA LEU A 301 0.74 -3.37 14.81
C LEU A 301 0.08 -2.20 15.56
N HIS A 302 -0.23 -1.13 14.85
CA HIS A 302 -0.91 0.06 15.37
C HIS A 302 -2.17 0.31 14.53
N PRO A 303 -3.23 -0.51 14.72
CA PRO A 303 -4.35 -0.65 13.78
C PRO A 303 -5.22 0.61 13.60
N ASP A 304 -5.03 1.63 14.43
CA ASP A 304 -5.66 2.93 14.28
C ASP A 304 -4.84 3.91 13.45
N GLN A 305 -3.57 3.63 13.15
CA GLN A 305 -2.67 4.56 12.48
C GLN A 305 -2.71 4.40 10.97
N LEU A 306 -2.92 5.52 10.29
CA LEU A 306 -2.78 5.65 8.84
C LEU A 306 -1.30 5.84 8.47
N PHE A 307 -0.80 5.06 7.52
CA PHE A 307 0.55 5.22 6.99
C PHE A 307 0.72 6.59 6.34
N VAL A 308 -0.10 6.89 5.34
CA VAL A 308 -0.15 8.16 4.60
C VAL A 308 -1.48 8.31 3.88
N ASP A 309 -1.95 9.55 3.74
CA ASP A 309 -3.21 9.88 3.07
C ASP A 309 -3.11 9.69 1.54
N ALA A 310 -2.07 10.24 0.94
CA ALA A 310 -1.80 10.17 -0.50
C ALA A 310 -0.29 10.31 -0.76
N ASP A 311 0.27 9.42 -1.58
CA ASP A 311 1.71 9.33 -1.80
C ASP A 311 2.22 10.17 -2.99
N ILE A 312 3.35 10.84 -2.75
CA ILE A 312 4.15 11.48 -3.81
C ILE A 312 5.58 10.93 -3.87
N ALA A 313 6.17 11.04 -5.07
CA ALA A 313 7.56 10.70 -5.30
C ALA A 313 8.42 11.95 -5.56
N ASN A 314 9.65 11.94 -5.04
CA ASN A 314 10.71 12.89 -5.32
C ASN A 314 11.88 12.16 -5.96
N LEU A 315 11.85 12.06 -7.29
CA LEU A 315 12.83 11.32 -8.08
C LEU A 315 14.26 11.90 -7.98
N PRO A 316 14.47 13.24 -7.95
CA PRO A 316 15.82 13.80 -7.77
C PRO A 316 16.50 13.40 -6.45
N LYS A 317 15.72 12.99 -5.44
CA LYS A 317 16.21 12.48 -4.15
C LYS A 317 15.98 10.99 -3.96
N LEU A 318 15.52 10.27 -4.98
CA LEU A 318 15.15 8.85 -4.92
C LEU A 318 14.24 8.52 -3.72
N ARG A 319 13.25 9.38 -3.45
CA ARG A 319 12.29 9.14 -2.37
C ARG A 319 10.91 8.85 -2.94
N ALA A 320 10.27 7.82 -2.43
CA ALA A 320 8.87 7.50 -2.65
C ALA A 320 8.15 7.51 -1.29
N GLY A 321 6.83 7.58 -1.30
CA GLY A 321 6.03 7.58 -0.07
C GLY A 321 6.18 8.86 0.76
N ILE A 322 6.37 10.02 0.12
CA ILE A 322 6.48 11.30 0.82
C ILE A 322 5.07 11.84 1.06
N ASP A 323 4.84 12.35 2.26
CA ASP A 323 3.63 13.06 2.64
C ASP A 323 3.61 14.48 2.04
N ARG A 324 2.42 14.96 1.69
CA ARG A 324 2.24 16.39 1.40
C ARG A 324 2.04 17.14 2.73
N THR A 325 2.41 18.42 2.75
CA THR A 325 2.24 19.28 3.94
C THR A 325 0.79 19.34 4.44
N ASP A 326 -0.17 19.11 3.55
CA ASP A 326 -1.61 19.10 3.80
C ASP A 326 -2.20 17.69 4.02
N SER A 327 -1.39 16.63 3.96
CA SER A 327 -1.80 15.24 4.13
C SER A 327 -1.61 14.72 5.56
N LEU A 328 -2.41 13.73 5.96
CA LEU A 328 -2.18 12.98 7.20
C LEU A 328 -1.15 11.85 6.96
N SER A 329 -0.21 11.70 7.89
CA SER A 329 0.82 10.64 7.84
C SER A 329 1.21 10.23 9.25
N GLN A 330 1.24 8.93 9.51
CA GLN A 330 1.49 8.34 10.83
C GLN A 330 0.60 8.94 11.93
N ARG A 331 -0.69 9.12 11.61
CA ARG A 331 -1.69 9.69 12.53
C ARG A 331 -2.75 8.66 12.87
N SER A 332 -3.24 8.71 14.11
CA SER A 332 -4.39 7.92 14.54
C SER A 332 -5.66 8.44 13.88
N MET A 333 -6.39 7.55 13.23
CA MET A 333 -7.70 7.82 12.63
C MET A 333 -8.83 7.82 13.65
N LEU A 334 -8.54 7.56 14.93
CA LEU A 334 -9.46 7.79 16.04
C LEU A 334 -9.48 9.25 16.48
N GLU A 335 -8.39 9.98 16.24
CA GLU A 335 -8.20 11.37 16.64
C GLU A 335 -8.32 12.36 15.48
N HIS A 336 -8.16 11.87 14.24
CA HIS A 336 -8.09 12.68 13.03
C HIS A 336 -9.03 12.19 11.95
N ASN A 337 -9.53 13.15 11.17
CA ASN A 337 -10.43 12.95 10.05
C ASN A 337 -9.82 13.51 8.76
N GLN A 338 -10.01 12.80 7.65
CA GLN A 338 -9.54 13.23 6.32
C GLN A 338 -10.53 14.21 5.67
N ASP A 339 -10.60 15.42 6.19
CA ASP A 339 -11.53 16.44 5.70
C ASP A 339 -11.06 17.15 4.42
N ARG A 340 -9.78 17.06 4.06
CA ARG A 340 -9.26 17.67 2.82
C ARG A 340 -9.08 16.60 1.75
N ARG A 341 -9.40 16.95 0.50
CA ARG A 341 -9.05 16.11 -0.64
C ARG A 341 -7.57 16.28 -0.96
N VAL A 342 -6.84 15.16 -1.04
CA VAL A 342 -5.41 15.15 -1.38
C VAL A 342 -5.21 14.25 -2.59
N ASP A 343 -4.54 14.78 -3.62
CA ASP A 343 -4.29 14.02 -4.85
C ASP A 343 -2.91 13.33 -4.79
N ALA A 344 -2.88 12.05 -5.15
CA ALA A 344 -1.68 11.22 -5.19
C ALA A 344 -0.98 11.27 -6.56
N THR A 345 0.26 10.81 -6.61
CA THR A 345 0.98 10.58 -7.89
C THR A 345 0.97 9.12 -8.32
N HIS A 346 0.83 8.21 -7.35
CA HIS A 346 0.78 6.77 -7.49
C HIS A 346 0.09 6.21 -6.24
N ASN A 347 -0.28 4.94 -6.28
CA ASN A 347 -0.71 4.19 -5.10
C ASN A 347 0.04 2.87 -5.10
N ALA A 348 0.54 2.46 -3.94
CA ALA A 348 1.20 1.17 -3.82
C ALA A 348 0.21 0.02 -4.04
N TRP A 349 0.76 -1.14 -4.41
CA TRP A 349 -0.02 -2.29 -4.88
C TRP A 349 -0.53 -3.22 -3.77
N TRP A 350 -0.45 -2.82 -2.51
CA TRP A 350 -1.15 -3.51 -1.41
C TRP A 350 -2.67 -3.57 -1.63
N CYS A 351 -3.22 -2.56 -2.32
CA CYS A 351 -4.61 -2.47 -2.74
C CYS A 351 -4.73 -1.37 -3.81
N CYS A 352 -4.70 -1.72 -5.10
CA CYS A 352 -4.69 -0.76 -6.19
C CYS A 352 -5.43 -1.26 -7.43
N LEU A 353 -6.50 -0.58 -7.82
CA LEU A 353 -7.30 -0.88 -9.01
C LEU A 353 -6.75 -0.13 -10.22
N ILE A 354 -6.46 -0.89 -11.28
CA ILE A 354 -5.96 -0.40 -12.56
C ILE A 354 -6.96 -0.80 -13.66
N PRO A 355 -7.57 0.16 -14.38
CA PRO A 355 -8.39 -0.13 -15.55
C PRO A 355 -7.58 -0.71 -16.73
N ALA A 356 -8.21 -1.58 -17.53
CA ALA A 356 -7.62 -2.14 -18.75
C ALA A 356 -7.10 -1.07 -19.71
N GLU A 357 -7.75 0.10 -19.78
CA GLU A 357 -7.31 1.23 -20.61
C GLU A 357 -5.91 1.73 -20.25
N VAL A 358 -5.56 1.71 -18.96
CA VAL A 358 -4.22 2.13 -18.52
C VAL A 358 -3.18 1.18 -19.10
N VAL A 359 -3.37 -0.14 -18.93
CA VAL A 359 -2.42 -1.15 -19.44
C VAL A 359 -2.31 -1.08 -20.97
N ARG A 360 -3.42 -0.90 -21.67
CA ARG A 360 -3.43 -0.75 -23.13
C ARG A 360 -2.73 0.53 -23.61
N ALA A 361 -2.83 1.62 -22.85
CA ALA A 361 -2.22 2.89 -23.21
C ALA A 361 -0.71 2.94 -22.91
N ILE A 362 -0.27 2.34 -21.81
CA ILE A 362 1.12 2.47 -21.35
C ILE A 362 1.93 1.17 -21.33
N GLY A 363 1.33 0.02 -21.64
CA GLY A 363 1.93 -1.30 -21.52
C GLY A 363 1.91 -1.82 -20.08
N TYR A 364 2.55 -2.96 -19.86
CA TYR A 364 2.66 -3.60 -18.55
C TYR A 364 3.71 -2.92 -17.64
N PRO A 365 3.75 -3.28 -16.34
CA PRO A 365 4.83 -2.88 -15.44
C PRO A 365 6.23 -3.15 -15.98
N LEU A 366 7.22 -2.41 -15.48
CA LEU A 366 8.62 -2.71 -15.77
C LEU A 366 9.01 -4.08 -15.18
N PRO A 367 9.86 -4.85 -15.87
CA PRO A 367 10.35 -6.15 -15.39
C PRO A 367 11.47 -5.97 -14.36
N ILE A 368 11.11 -5.40 -13.21
CA ILE A 368 11.96 -5.26 -12.02
C ILE A 368 11.44 -6.19 -10.91
N PHE A 369 12.31 -6.65 -10.01
CA PHE A 369 11.92 -7.68 -9.05
C PHE A 369 10.85 -7.18 -8.03
N PHE A 370 11.09 -6.06 -7.35
CA PHE A 370 10.13 -5.38 -6.45
C PHE A 370 10.65 -3.98 -6.11
N GLN A 371 9.78 -3.13 -5.55
CA GLN A 371 9.98 -1.70 -5.24
C GLN A 371 10.13 -0.82 -6.49
N TRP A 372 9.48 0.35 -6.42
CA TRP A 372 9.40 1.36 -7.49
C TRP A 372 8.57 0.97 -8.71
N ASP A 373 8.09 -0.26 -8.77
CA ASP A 373 7.18 -0.77 -9.79
C ASP A 373 5.84 -0.03 -9.77
N ASP A 374 5.26 0.10 -8.59
CA ASP A 374 4.07 0.92 -8.34
C ASP A 374 4.27 2.42 -8.64
N VAL A 375 5.37 2.99 -8.15
CA VAL A 375 5.73 4.41 -8.35
C VAL A 375 5.93 4.71 -9.83
N GLU A 376 6.73 3.91 -10.53
CA GLU A 376 7.00 4.10 -11.96
C GLU A 376 5.73 3.97 -12.77
N TYR A 377 4.91 2.96 -12.47
CA TYR A 377 3.67 2.72 -13.20
C TYR A 377 2.66 3.86 -13.00
N GLY A 378 2.48 4.35 -11.76
CA GLY A 378 1.63 5.50 -11.46
C GLY A 378 2.10 6.78 -12.15
N LEU A 379 3.41 7.06 -12.14
CA LEU A 379 3.98 8.20 -12.86
C LEU A 379 3.81 8.07 -14.38
N ARG A 380 3.96 6.87 -14.93
CA ARG A 380 3.78 6.61 -16.37
C ARG A 380 2.31 6.73 -16.77
N ALA A 381 1.39 6.24 -15.94
CA ALA A 381 -0.05 6.42 -16.13
C ALA A 381 -0.43 7.92 -16.12
N ARG A 382 0.11 8.67 -15.16
CA ARG A 382 -0.05 10.14 -15.09
C ARG A 382 0.50 10.84 -16.33
N GLY A 383 1.66 10.43 -16.83
CA GLY A 383 2.24 10.94 -18.07
C GLY A 383 1.35 10.72 -19.31
N ALA A 384 0.52 9.66 -19.29
CA ALA A 384 -0.46 9.35 -20.32
C ALA A 384 -1.86 9.96 -20.07
N GLY A 385 -2.02 10.77 -19.02
CA GLY A 385 -3.27 11.46 -18.71
C GLY A 385 -4.19 10.75 -17.73
N PHE A 386 -3.82 9.57 -17.21
CA PHE A 386 -4.60 8.86 -16.19
C PHE A 386 -4.23 9.37 -14.79
N PHE A 387 -5.22 9.82 -14.02
CA PHE A 387 -4.98 10.25 -12.65
C PHE A 387 -5.01 9.07 -11.67
N THR A 388 -4.44 9.29 -10.48
CA THR A 388 -4.47 8.34 -9.36
C THR A 388 -5.18 8.94 -8.18
N VAL A 389 -6.13 8.18 -7.63
CA VAL A 389 -6.86 8.50 -6.41
C VAL A 389 -6.45 7.51 -5.33
N THR A 390 -6.05 8.00 -4.16
CA THR A 390 -5.98 7.18 -2.94
C THR A 390 -7.25 7.47 -2.15
N LEU A 391 -8.12 6.48 -1.98
CA LEU A 391 -9.50 6.69 -1.52
C LEU A 391 -9.61 6.58 0.02
N PRO A 392 -9.96 7.67 0.74
CA PRO A 392 -10.20 7.62 2.18
C PRO A 392 -11.34 6.66 2.55
N GLY A 393 -11.17 5.97 3.67
CA GLY A 393 -12.12 4.96 4.14
C GLY A 393 -12.13 3.66 3.34
N ALA A 394 -11.30 3.54 2.30
CA ALA A 394 -11.02 2.27 1.65
C ALA A 394 -9.57 1.89 1.97
N GLY A 395 -9.39 0.94 2.88
CA GLY A 395 -8.06 0.61 3.41
C GLY A 395 -7.88 -0.86 3.74
N VAL A 396 -6.61 -1.24 3.86
CA VAL A 396 -6.17 -2.56 4.32
C VAL A 396 -5.17 -2.35 5.45
N TRP A 397 -5.10 -3.28 6.40
CA TRP A 397 -3.97 -3.28 7.34
C TRP A 397 -2.82 -4.04 6.73
N HIS A 398 -1.64 -3.45 6.76
CA HIS A 398 -0.41 -4.06 6.27
C HIS A 398 0.74 -3.72 7.22
N GLN A 399 1.87 -4.42 7.05
CA GLN A 399 3.04 -4.26 7.90
C GLN A 399 3.44 -2.78 8.08
N ASP A 400 3.70 -2.38 9.32
CA ASP A 400 4.21 -1.06 9.73
C ASP A 400 5.52 -0.73 9.00
N LEU A 401 5.41 -0.02 7.88
CA LEU A 401 6.55 0.26 7.01
C LEU A 401 7.63 1.12 7.70
N HIS A 402 7.24 1.94 8.68
CA HIS A 402 8.16 2.76 9.46
C HIS A 402 9.04 1.96 10.44
N TRP A 403 8.70 0.68 10.71
CA TRP A 403 9.53 -0.23 11.51
C TRP A 403 10.56 -1.00 10.67
N LYS A 404 10.49 -0.92 9.33
CA LYS A 404 11.48 -1.57 8.45
C LYS A 404 12.79 -0.82 8.48
N GLY A 405 13.87 -1.54 8.81
CA GLY A 405 15.21 -0.96 8.88
C GLY A 405 15.66 -0.38 7.54
N TRP A 406 16.32 0.77 7.57
CA TRP A 406 16.92 1.34 6.35
C TRP A 406 17.99 0.40 5.79
N ASP A 407 18.83 -0.20 6.63
CA ASP A 407 19.94 -1.07 6.22
C ASP A 407 19.49 -2.52 5.93
N ASP A 408 18.84 -2.71 4.80
CA ASP A 408 18.35 -4.00 4.32
C ASP A 408 18.81 -4.34 2.89
N TRP A 409 18.77 -5.62 2.51
CA TRP A 409 19.11 -6.07 1.15
C TRP A 409 18.21 -5.46 0.08
N ALA A 410 16.96 -5.15 0.43
CA ALA A 410 16.02 -4.47 -0.45
C ALA A 410 16.54 -3.10 -0.92
N ARG A 411 17.49 -2.46 -0.20
CA ARG A 411 18.05 -1.18 -0.63
C ARG A 411 18.82 -1.23 -1.94
N TYR A 412 19.30 -2.40 -2.35
CA TYR A 412 19.82 -2.56 -3.71
C TYR A 412 18.74 -2.16 -4.74
N PHE A 413 17.53 -2.69 -4.58
CA PHE A 413 16.41 -2.43 -5.48
C PHE A 413 15.93 -0.99 -5.35
N HIS A 414 15.90 -0.44 -4.13
CA HIS A 414 15.59 0.97 -3.92
C HIS A 414 16.48 1.91 -4.76
N TYR A 415 17.81 1.74 -4.72
CA TYR A 415 18.73 2.58 -5.49
C TYR A 415 18.67 2.29 -6.99
N ARG A 416 18.76 1.02 -7.39
CA ARG A 416 18.77 0.64 -8.82
C ARG A 416 17.46 1.05 -9.49
N ASN A 417 16.33 0.62 -8.93
CA ASN A 417 15.04 0.86 -9.55
C ASN A 417 14.65 2.33 -9.44
N GLY A 418 15.00 3.02 -8.35
CA GLY A 418 14.81 4.48 -8.24
C GLY A 418 15.57 5.25 -9.32
N LEU A 419 16.81 4.86 -9.62
CA LEU A 419 17.59 5.44 -10.73
C LEU A 419 16.95 5.16 -12.09
N ILE A 420 16.45 3.94 -12.31
CA ILE A 420 15.70 3.58 -13.53
C ILE A 420 14.44 4.47 -13.66
N THR A 421 13.64 4.59 -12.60
CA THR A 421 12.43 5.42 -12.59
C THR A 421 12.76 6.90 -12.82
N ALA A 422 13.78 7.44 -12.13
CA ALA A 422 14.23 8.81 -12.35
C ALA A 422 14.71 9.05 -13.78
N ALA A 423 15.39 8.08 -14.40
CA ALA A 423 15.82 8.14 -15.78
C ALA A 423 14.61 8.18 -16.74
N LEU A 424 13.69 7.22 -16.63
CA LEU A 424 12.53 7.07 -17.52
C LEU A 424 11.55 8.25 -17.44
N HIS A 425 11.54 8.99 -16.34
CA HIS A 425 10.70 10.18 -16.13
C HIS A 425 11.44 11.51 -16.35
N HIS A 426 12.62 11.50 -16.96
CA HIS A 426 13.44 12.68 -17.24
C HIS A 426 13.82 13.53 -16.01
N GLN A 427 13.85 12.93 -14.82
CA GLN A 427 14.18 13.59 -13.55
C GLN A 427 15.55 13.17 -12.98
N LEU A 428 16.33 12.40 -13.74
CA LEU A 428 17.72 12.11 -13.44
C LEU A 428 18.63 13.10 -14.17
N GLN A 429 19.18 14.06 -13.41
CA GLN A 429 20.27 14.92 -13.88
C GLN A 429 21.60 14.36 -13.35
N PRO A 430 22.51 13.81 -14.19
CA PRO A 430 23.66 13.04 -13.69
C PRO A 430 24.58 13.79 -12.73
N LYS A 431 24.75 15.10 -12.91
CA LYS A 431 25.60 15.92 -12.02
C LYS A 431 25.00 16.10 -10.63
N ASP A 432 23.69 16.31 -10.56
CA ASP A 432 22.97 16.52 -9.30
C ASP A 432 22.77 15.18 -8.58
N MET A 433 22.43 14.13 -9.34
CA MET A 433 22.31 12.77 -8.83
C MET A 433 23.65 12.26 -8.28
N PHE A 434 24.77 12.56 -8.97
CA PHE A 434 26.11 12.31 -8.45
C PHE A 434 26.32 12.97 -7.08
N GLN A 435 25.98 14.26 -6.94
CA GLN A 435 26.20 14.99 -5.70
C GLN A 435 25.32 14.46 -4.56
N PHE A 436 24.07 14.11 -4.87
CA PHE A 436 23.13 13.50 -3.93
C PHE A 436 23.65 12.13 -3.44
N LEU A 437 23.92 11.21 -4.36
CA LEU A 437 24.40 9.87 -4.01
C LEU A 437 25.78 9.88 -3.36
N LEU A 438 26.66 10.83 -3.73
CA LEU A 438 27.93 11.02 -3.05
C LEU A 438 27.74 11.36 -1.56
N ASN A 439 26.78 12.23 -1.24
CA ASN A 439 26.49 12.57 0.15
C ASN A 439 25.95 11.35 0.91
N GLU A 440 24.91 10.69 0.39
CA GLU A 440 24.33 9.48 0.99
C GLU A 440 25.37 8.36 1.20
N PHE A 441 26.24 8.15 0.21
CA PHE A 441 27.30 7.15 0.26
C PHE A 441 28.34 7.48 1.35
N MET A 442 28.72 8.75 1.48
CA MET A 442 29.67 9.19 2.50
C MET A 442 29.07 9.11 3.90
N GLU A 443 27.78 9.41 4.05
CA GLU A 443 27.02 9.18 5.30
C GLU A 443 27.02 7.71 5.69
N THR A 444 26.75 6.83 4.72
CA THR A 444 26.76 5.37 4.90
C THR A 444 28.14 4.86 5.36
N LEU A 445 29.23 5.35 4.76
CA LEU A 445 30.59 5.01 5.18
C LEU A 445 30.92 5.52 6.58
N ALA A 446 30.55 6.77 6.89
CA ALA A 446 30.78 7.36 8.21
C ALA A 446 30.01 6.63 9.31
N SER A 447 28.81 6.14 9.00
CA SER A 447 27.97 5.29 9.85
C SER A 447 28.48 3.86 10.01
N MET A 448 29.59 3.48 9.37
CA MET A 448 30.15 2.12 9.37
C MET A 448 29.16 1.06 8.84
N GLN A 449 28.31 1.44 7.88
CA GLN A 449 27.36 0.55 7.20
C GLN A 449 27.99 0.02 5.89
N TYR A 450 29.04 -0.79 6.01
CA TYR A 450 29.84 -1.19 4.86
C TYR A 450 29.11 -2.12 3.90
N GLY A 451 28.24 -3.00 4.42
CA GLY A 451 27.35 -3.82 3.61
C GLY A 451 26.34 -2.99 2.81
N LEU A 452 25.79 -1.92 3.39
CA LEU A 452 24.93 -0.98 2.66
C LEU A 452 25.72 -0.23 1.58
N ALA A 453 26.94 0.23 1.89
CA ALA A 453 27.81 0.88 0.90
C ALA A 453 28.13 -0.05 -0.29
N ALA A 454 28.44 -1.33 -0.03
CA ALA A 454 28.64 -2.32 -1.09
C ALA A 454 27.37 -2.57 -1.92
N THR A 455 26.22 -2.60 -1.25
CA THR A 455 24.90 -2.72 -1.88
C THR A 455 24.61 -1.53 -2.81
N MET A 456 24.92 -0.30 -2.37
CA MET A 456 24.79 0.93 -3.16
C MET A 456 25.68 0.90 -4.41
N ILE A 457 26.95 0.52 -4.25
CA ILE A 457 27.90 0.40 -5.36
C ILE A 457 27.33 -0.51 -6.44
N LYS A 458 26.92 -1.72 -6.04
CA LYS A 458 26.37 -2.72 -6.95
C LYS A 458 25.08 -2.24 -7.63
N ALA A 459 24.21 -1.55 -6.91
CA ALA A 459 22.97 -1.00 -7.47
C ALA A 459 23.23 0.04 -8.56
N ILE A 460 24.20 0.95 -8.34
CA ILE A 460 24.57 1.99 -9.31
C ILE A 460 25.29 1.37 -10.51
N GLU A 461 26.17 0.38 -10.30
CA GLU A 461 26.82 -0.36 -11.39
C GLU A 461 25.78 -1.03 -12.30
N ASP A 462 24.81 -1.74 -11.73
CA ASP A 462 23.78 -2.45 -12.51
C ASP A 462 22.86 -1.49 -13.27
N PHE A 463 22.58 -0.31 -12.70
CA PHE A 463 21.91 0.76 -13.44
C PHE A 463 22.75 1.24 -14.64
N LEU A 464 24.04 1.49 -14.45
CA LEU A 464 24.92 1.99 -15.50
C LEU A 464 25.15 0.97 -16.63
N ASP A 465 25.15 -0.32 -16.30
CA ASP A 465 25.28 -1.41 -17.28
C ASP A 465 24.05 -1.49 -18.21
N GLY A 466 22.91 -0.96 -17.76
CA GLY A 466 21.74 -0.61 -18.59
C GLY A 466 20.64 -1.67 -18.63
N PRO A 467 19.65 -1.51 -19.53
CA PRO A 467 18.38 -2.27 -19.47
C PRO A 467 18.51 -3.78 -19.71
N ALA A 468 19.61 -4.25 -20.30
CA ALA A 468 19.86 -5.67 -20.50
C ALA A 468 19.90 -6.46 -19.16
N GLY A 469 20.25 -5.79 -18.06
CA GLY A 469 20.20 -6.38 -16.71
C GLY A 469 18.78 -6.68 -16.20
N LEU A 470 17.73 -6.31 -16.94
CA LEU A 470 16.33 -6.62 -16.62
C LEU A 470 15.77 -7.79 -17.45
N ALA A 471 16.61 -8.46 -18.25
CA ALA A 471 16.17 -9.53 -19.15
C ALA A 471 15.53 -10.73 -18.42
N ASP A 472 15.80 -10.92 -17.14
CA ASP A 472 15.27 -11.98 -16.28
C ASP A 472 14.26 -11.47 -15.23
N GLY A 473 13.76 -10.24 -15.38
CA GLY A 473 12.91 -9.61 -14.36
C GLY A 473 13.66 -9.20 -13.09
N GLY A 474 14.99 -9.28 -13.07
CA GLY A 474 15.80 -9.03 -11.89
C GLY A 474 15.81 -10.18 -10.87
N ALA A 475 15.38 -11.39 -11.25
CA ALA A 475 15.34 -12.54 -10.36
C ALA A 475 16.75 -13.05 -9.97
N ASN A 476 17.69 -13.15 -10.91
CA ASN A 476 19.01 -13.75 -10.64
C ASN A 476 19.86 -12.90 -9.70
N VAL A 477 19.61 -11.60 -9.61
CA VAL A 477 20.43 -10.70 -8.78
C VAL A 477 20.13 -10.88 -7.29
N VAL A 478 18.96 -11.41 -6.91
CA VAL A 478 18.53 -11.54 -5.51
C VAL A 478 19.52 -12.35 -4.69
N GLN A 479 19.90 -13.54 -5.20
CA GLN A 479 20.87 -14.40 -4.50
C GLN A 479 22.23 -13.72 -4.41
N ALA A 480 22.68 -13.07 -5.49
CA ALA A 480 23.95 -12.35 -5.52
C ALA A 480 24.02 -11.23 -4.47
N ILE A 481 22.95 -10.44 -4.31
CA ILE A 481 22.89 -9.37 -3.31
C ILE A 481 22.84 -9.92 -1.88
N ARG A 482 22.11 -11.01 -1.64
CA ARG A 482 22.10 -11.67 -0.33
C ARG A 482 23.48 -12.21 0.04
N MET A 483 24.18 -12.85 -0.89
CA MET A 483 25.55 -13.33 -0.69
C MET A 483 26.51 -12.17 -0.44
N LEU A 484 26.44 -11.11 -1.26
CA LEU A 484 27.24 -9.90 -1.07
C LEU A 484 27.07 -9.33 0.34
N ARG A 485 25.82 -9.19 0.81
CA ARG A 485 25.57 -8.65 2.15
C ARG A 485 26.04 -9.56 3.26
N ALA A 486 25.92 -10.88 3.10
CA ALA A 486 26.36 -11.84 4.10
C ALA A 486 27.86 -11.74 4.43
N GLU A 487 28.69 -11.23 3.51
CA GLU A 487 30.13 -10.96 3.72
C GLU A 487 30.40 -9.88 4.78
N TYR A 488 29.39 -9.07 5.14
CA TYR A 488 29.50 -7.93 6.03
C TYR A 488 28.84 -8.23 7.38
N PRO A 489 29.62 -8.41 8.47
CA PRO A 489 29.09 -8.82 9.78
C PRO A 489 28.00 -7.90 10.35
N GLU A 490 28.08 -6.60 10.09
CA GLU A 490 27.14 -5.60 10.61
C GLU A 490 25.75 -5.65 9.94
N THR A 491 25.60 -6.41 8.85
CA THR A 491 24.32 -6.62 8.19
C THR A 491 23.44 -7.66 8.89
N HIS A 492 24.02 -8.44 9.82
CA HIS A 492 23.30 -9.45 10.60
C HIS A 492 22.71 -8.81 11.86
N ILE A 493 21.41 -8.99 12.05
CA ILE A 493 20.76 -8.66 13.32
C ILE A 493 21.09 -9.77 14.31
N VAL A 494 21.66 -9.39 15.46
CA VAL A 494 21.96 -10.32 16.55
C VAL A 494 21.12 -9.97 17.78
N PRO A 495 20.73 -10.95 18.61
CA PRO A 495 20.12 -10.66 19.90
C PRO A 495 21.03 -9.74 20.72
N ALA A 496 20.47 -8.72 21.38
CA ALA A 496 21.25 -7.74 22.15
C ALA A 496 22.19 -8.40 23.18
N ALA A 497 21.74 -9.48 23.83
CA ALA A 497 22.54 -10.27 24.77
C ALA A 497 23.77 -10.95 24.14
N ARG A 498 23.81 -11.09 22.81
CA ARG A 498 24.87 -11.74 22.04
C ARG A 498 25.61 -10.77 21.12
N ALA A 499 25.54 -9.46 21.39
CA ALA A 499 26.21 -8.43 20.59
C ALA A 499 27.75 -8.53 20.55
N GLY A 500 28.37 -9.43 21.32
CA GLY A 500 29.83 -9.61 21.34
C GLY A 500 30.58 -8.40 21.93
N VAL A 501 29.88 -7.55 22.68
CA VAL A 501 30.42 -6.42 23.43
C VAL A 501 29.82 -6.51 24.83
N ARG A 502 30.65 -6.44 25.88
CA ARG A 502 30.14 -6.47 27.25
C ARG A 502 29.31 -5.22 27.55
N ALA A 503 28.21 -5.39 28.26
CA ALA A 503 27.27 -4.31 28.56
C ALA A 503 27.92 -3.14 29.35
N ASP A 504 28.86 -3.42 30.25
CA ASP A 504 29.61 -2.42 31.01
C ASP A 504 30.57 -1.58 30.15
N HIS A 505 30.95 -2.10 28.98
CA HIS A 505 31.80 -1.40 28.01
C HIS A 505 30.97 -0.73 26.91
N MET A 506 29.64 -0.67 27.06
CA MET A 506 28.70 -0.17 26.06
C MET A 506 27.70 0.80 26.70
N PRO A 507 28.15 1.99 27.15
CA PRO A 507 27.23 3.01 27.64
C PRO A 507 26.23 3.38 26.55
N ILE A 508 24.98 3.63 26.94
CA ILE A 508 23.98 4.21 26.05
C ILE A 508 24.35 5.69 25.86
N VAL A 509 24.67 6.06 24.63
CA VAL A 509 25.01 7.45 24.27
C VAL A 509 23.90 8.00 23.38
N ARG A 510 23.35 9.16 23.75
CA ARG A 510 22.33 9.85 22.94
C ARG A 510 22.99 10.69 21.86
N ALA A 511 22.33 10.84 20.72
CA ALA A 511 22.81 11.71 19.67
C ALA A 511 22.82 13.18 20.15
N GLY A 512 23.88 13.89 19.80
CA GLY A 512 23.89 15.35 19.86
C GLY A 512 23.12 15.97 18.69
N PHE A 513 22.99 17.29 18.70
CA PHE A 513 22.32 18.03 17.63
C PHE A 513 22.94 17.79 16.25
N GLU A 514 22.09 17.88 15.22
CA GLU A 514 22.53 17.85 13.84
C GLU A 514 23.58 18.96 13.60
N PRO A 515 24.70 18.64 12.92
CA PRO A 515 25.73 19.64 12.67
C PRO A 515 25.24 20.80 11.79
N SER A 516 25.48 22.04 12.20
CA SER A 516 25.17 23.23 11.39
C SER A 516 25.95 23.34 10.08
N ARG A 517 27.05 22.57 9.95
CA ARG A 517 27.87 22.45 8.74
C ARG A 517 28.10 20.96 8.42
N PRO A 518 27.08 20.24 7.93
CA PRO A 518 27.11 18.78 7.81
C PRO A 518 28.27 18.30 6.94
N THR A 519 28.53 18.92 5.79
CA THR A 519 29.62 18.53 4.89
C THR A 519 31.01 18.65 5.53
N LEU A 520 31.29 19.74 6.27
CA LEU A 520 32.60 19.90 6.92
C LEU A 520 32.78 18.90 8.07
N VAL A 521 31.71 18.64 8.81
CA VAL A 521 31.74 17.62 9.87
C VAL A 521 31.92 16.23 9.26
N MET A 522 31.26 15.91 8.15
CA MET A 522 31.43 14.66 7.41
C MET A 522 32.90 14.42 7.03
N LEU A 523 33.52 15.39 6.35
CA LEU A 523 34.92 15.30 5.96
C LEU A 523 35.84 15.12 7.17
N LYS A 524 35.58 15.84 8.27
CA LYS A 524 36.32 15.65 9.54
C LYS A 524 36.14 14.24 10.09
N ARG A 525 34.92 13.68 10.12
CA ARG A 525 34.65 12.34 10.66
C ARG A 525 35.36 11.26 9.85
N LEU A 526 35.22 11.30 8.53
CA LEU A 526 35.91 10.36 7.64
C LEU A 526 37.43 10.47 7.75
N ALA A 527 37.99 11.68 7.84
CA ALA A 527 39.43 11.87 8.06
C ALA A 527 39.89 11.28 9.40
N MET A 528 39.12 11.48 10.48
CA MET A 528 39.44 10.90 11.79
C MET A 528 39.37 9.37 11.78
N GLN A 529 38.35 8.80 11.14
CA GLN A 529 38.21 7.34 10.94
C GLN A 529 39.36 6.77 10.10
N TYR A 530 39.80 7.48 9.06
CA TYR A 530 40.95 7.07 8.25
C TYR A 530 42.27 7.12 9.03
N LEU A 531 42.38 8.04 9.99
CA LEU A 531 43.51 8.13 10.92
C LEU A 531 43.38 7.17 12.12
N ASP A 532 42.36 6.30 12.15
CA ASP A 532 42.08 5.34 13.24
C ASP A 532 42.00 5.99 14.63
N LYS A 533 41.42 7.19 14.69
CA LYS A 533 41.30 7.99 15.92
C LYS A 533 40.05 7.70 16.77
N PRO A 534 38.88 7.34 16.23
CA PRO A 534 37.72 6.98 17.04
C PRO A 534 38.03 5.84 18.01
N GLY A 535 37.63 6.01 19.26
CA GLY A 535 37.82 5.05 20.35
C GLY A 535 36.51 4.67 21.01
N GLY A 536 36.56 3.70 21.93
CA GLY A 536 35.42 3.29 22.74
C GLY A 536 34.30 2.56 21.97
N SER A 537 33.31 2.13 22.73
CA SER A 537 32.09 1.51 22.21
C SER A 537 30.85 2.21 22.78
N ALA A 538 29.74 2.19 22.04
CA ALA A 538 28.47 2.76 22.50
C ALA A 538 27.27 1.91 22.07
N ALA A 539 26.24 1.89 22.92
CA ALA A 539 24.90 1.48 22.52
C ALA A 539 24.17 2.69 21.94
N VAL A 540 23.67 2.54 20.72
CA VAL A 540 22.97 3.58 19.97
C VAL A 540 21.53 3.12 19.75
N ARG A 541 20.57 3.93 20.17
CA ARG A 541 19.14 3.64 19.97
C ARG A 541 18.80 3.78 18.49
N ALA A 542 17.73 3.12 18.05
CA ALA A 542 17.27 3.19 16.65
C ALA A 542 17.06 4.65 16.19
N GLY A 543 16.45 5.50 17.02
CA GLY A 543 16.27 6.93 16.70
C GLY A 543 17.51 7.80 16.80
N ASP A 544 18.63 7.29 17.31
CA ASP A 544 19.90 8.03 17.50
C ASP A 544 20.98 7.64 16.47
N GLU A 545 20.64 6.82 15.46
CA GLU A 545 21.60 6.18 14.53
C GLU A 545 22.18 7.09 13.44
N HIS A 546 22.23 8.40 13.68
CA HIS A 546 22.73 9.38 12.73
C HIS A 546 24.23 9.23 12.44
N TRP A 547 24.65 9.51 11.20
CA TRP A 547 26.06 9.37 10.79
C TRP A 547 27.02 10.23 11.62
N TRP A 548 26.62 11.44 12.02
CA TRP A 548 27.46 12.34 12.80
C TRP A 548 27.69 11.88 14.24
N HIS A 549 26.80 11.01 14.72
CA HIS A 549 26.85 10.40 16.05
C HIS A 549 27.59 9.06 16.00
N VAL A 550 27.16 8.14 15.13
CA VAL A 550 27.76 6.80 15.00
C VAL A 550 29.26 6.87 14.65
N SER A 551 29.65 7.82 13.80
CA SER A 551 31.05 8.01 13.37
C SER A 551 32.02 8.42 14.49
N LEU A 552 31.53 8.72 15.70
CA LEU A 552 32.36 9.04 16.87
C LEU A 552 33.02 7.80 17.50
N PHE A 553 32.45 6.63 17.29
CA PHE A 553 32.80 5.42 18.03
C PHE A 553 33.64 4.47 17.19
N ARG A 554 34.48 3.67 17.86
CA ARG A 554 35.15 2.54 17.20
C ARG A 554 34.22 1.35 17.01
N THR A 555 33.28 1.15 17.92
CA THR A 555 32.23 0.13 17.84
C THR A 555 30.89 0.75 18.24
N ALA A 556 29.91 0.69 17.36
CA ALA A 556 28.54 1.13 17.63
C ALA A 556 27.62 -0.09 17.58
N VAL A 557 26.93 -0.36 18.69
CA VAL A 557 25.90 -1.39 18.75
C VAL A 557 24.56 -0.69 18.60
N VAL A 558 23.99 -0.79 17.41
CA VAL A 558 22.82 -0.02 16.99
C VAL A 558 21.58 -0.88 17.10
N THR A 559 20.57 -0.43 17.83
CA THR A 559 19.26 -1.10 17.89
C THR A 559 18.61 -1.09 16.51
N ASP A 560 18.16 -2.25 16.04
CA ASP A 560 17.40 -2.36 14.79
C ASP A 560 16.02 -1.70 14.97
N SER A 561 15.49 -1.05 13.92
CA SER A 561 14.20 -0.35 13.99
C SER A 561 13.04 -1.28 14.34
N SER A 562 13.12 -2.56 13.96
CA SER A 562 12.13 -3.58 14.32
C SER A 562 12.19 -3.99 15.80
N GLN A 563 13.17 -3.49 16.57
CA GLN A 563 13.42 -3.83 17.97
C GLN A 563 13.73 -5.31 18.23
N THR A 564 13.89 -6.14 17.20
CA THR A 564 14.16 -7.57 17.33
C THR A 564 15.60 -7.89 17.74
N GLY A 565 16.52 -6.93 17.60
CA GLY A 565 17.91 -7.09 18.00
C GLY A 565 18.77 -5.85 17.74
N VAL A 566 20.07 -6.08 17.60
CA VAL A 566 21.07 -5.03 17.36
C VAL A 566 21.97 -5.40 16.18
N ARG A 567 22.52 -4.38 15.53
CA ARG A 567 23.57 -4.48 14.52
C ARG A 567 24.87 -3.97 15.11
N VAL A 568 25.95 -4.74 14.97
CA VAL A 568 27.25 -4.40 15.55
C VAL A 568 28.15 -3.81 14.47
N ARG A 569 28.26 -2.49 14.44
CA ARG A 569 29.08 -1.75 13.48
C ARG A 569 30.46 -1.51 14.06
N ARG A 570 31.52 -1.83 13.32
CA ARG A 570 32.91 -1.69 13.76
C ARG A 570 33.71 -0.93 12.71
N LEU A 571 34.52 0.02 13.16
CA LEU A 571 35.39 0.77 12.27
C LEU A 571 36.44 -0.17 11.68
N ASP A 572 36.40 -0.33 10.35
CA ASP A 572 37.44 -1.02 9.58
C ASP A 572 37.99 -0.08 8.52
N LYS A 573 39.19 0.46 8.79
CA LYS A 573 39.88 1.38 7.90
C LYS A 573 40.14 0.78 6.51
N LYS A 574 40.52 -0.49 6.42
CA LYS A 574 40.86 -1.13 5.15
C LYS A 574 39.60 -1.27 4.30
N LEU A 575 38.51 -1.71 4.93
CA LEU A 575 37.22 -1.86 4.28
C LEU A 575 36.65 -0.52 3.83
N MET A 576 36.64 0.48 4.72
CA MET A 576 36.21 1.84 4.42
C MET A 576 36.99 2.43 3.24
N THR A 577 38.32 2.26 3.22
CA THR A 577 39.16 2.77 2.12
C THR A 577 38.89 2.07 0.80
N ARG A 578 38.71 0.74 0.83
CA ARG A 578 38.40 -0.07 -0.37
C ARG A 578 37.05 0.33 -0.97
N LEU A 579 36.00 0.32 -0.15
CA LEU A 579 34.65 0.70 -0.59
C LEU A 579 34.60 2.17 -1.02
N GLY A 580 35.26 3.07 -0.29
CA GLY A 580 35.36 4.48 -0.67
C GLY A 580 35.93 4.67 -2.08
N LYS A 581 37.02 3.97 -2.43
CA LYS A 581 37.58 4.01 -3.78
C LYS A 581 36.62 3.45 -4.84
N GLN A 582 35.98 2.31 -4.56
CA GLN A 582 35.04 1.67 -5.48
C GLN A 582 33.80 2.54 -5.72
N GLY A 583 33.17 3.05 -4.67
CA GLY A 583 32.02 3.92 -4.78
C GLY A 583 32.31 5.24 -5.46
N LEU A 584 33.45 5.88 -5.18
CA LEU A 584 33.84 7.09 -5.91
C LEU A 584 34.04 6.84 -7.41
N ALA A 585 34.62 5.69 -7.79
CA ALA A 585 34.80 5.32 -9.20
C ALA A 585 33.44 5.14 -9.90
N VAL A 586 32.50 4.43 -9.27
CA VAL A 586 31.15 4.20 -9.82
C VAL A 586 30.32 5.47 -9.87
N LEU A 587 30.39 6.32 -8.85
CA LEU A 587 29.73 7.63 -8.86
C LEU A 587 30.31 8.52 -9.97
N TRP A 588 31.63 8.51 -10.17
CA TRP A 588 32.23 9.26 -11.26
C TRP A 588 31.80 8.71 -12.64
N ARG A 589 31.69 7.39 -12.79
CA ARG A 589 31.08 6.74 -13.97
C ARG A 589 29.65 7.23 -14.18
N LEU A 590 28.82 7.30 -13.14
CA LEU A 590 27.45 7.87 -13.23
C LEU A 590 27.45 9.31 -13.75
N ARG A 591 28.38 10.15 -13.28
CA ARG A 591 28.50 11.53 -13.75
C ARG A 591 28.88 11.62 -15.24
N GLN A 592 29.65 10.66 -15.76
CA GLN A 592 30.15 10.67 -17.14
C GLN A 592 29.21 9.97 -18.13
N GLU A 593 28.73 8.79 -17.76
CA GLU A 593 27.97 7.90 -18.62
C GLU A 593 26.44 8.02 -18.40
N GLY A 594 26.01 8.72 -17.34
CA GLY A 594 24.60 8.82 -16.96
C GLY A 594 23.66 9.26 -18.08
N ASP A 595 24.05 10.25 -18.89
CA ASP A 595 23.25 10.71 -20.05
C ASP A 595 23.11 9.63 -21.13
N GLN A 596 24.10 8.76 -21.30
CA GLN A 596 24.03 7.63 -22.22
C GLN A 596 23.15 6.52 -21.63
N THR A 597 23.29 6.23 -20.34
CA THR A 597 22.45 5.25 -19.63
C THR A 597 20.97 5.63 -19.68
N VAL A 598 20.63 6.90 -19.41
CA VAL A 598 19.26 7.42 -19.50
C VAL A 598 18.68 7.18 -20.89
N ARG A 599 19.43 7.51 -21.95
CA ARG A 599 18.99 7.26 -23.34
C ARG A 599 18.72 5.78 -23.62
N ARG A 600 19.61 4.88 -23.18
CA ARG A 600 19.43 3.44 -23.35
C ARG A 600 18.17 2.92 -22.66
N TYR A 601 17.82 3.43 -21.48
CA TYR A 601 16.59 3.05 -20.80
C TYR A 601 15.34 3.55 -21.54
N HIS A 602 15.35 4.80 -22.03
CA HIS A 602 14.23 5.31 -22.84
C HIS A 602 14.02 4.50 -24.12
N GLU A 603 15.10 4.18 -24.83
CA GLU A 603 15.03 3.36 -26.05
C GLU A 603 14.48 1.95 -25.77
N ALA A 604 14.82 1.36 -24.62
CA ALA A 604 14.37 0.03 -24.25
C ALA A 604 12.97 -0.02 -23.62
N GLN A 605 12.44 1.09 -23.09
CA GLN A 605 11.18 1.09 -22.33
C GLN A 605 10.01 0.43 -23.08
N PRO A 606 9.73 0.74 -24.36
CA PRO A 606 8.61 0.11 -25.08
C PRO A 606 8.72 -1.41 -25.16
N GLN A 607 9.95 -1.93 -25.31
CA GLN A 607 10.19 -3.37 -25.31
C GLN A 607 10.04 -3.95 -23.90
N LEU A 608 10.61 -3.31 -22.88
CA LEU A 608 10.57 -3.79 -21.49
C LEU A 608 9.14 -3.95 -20.97
N THR A 609 8.25 -3.04 -21.35
CA THR A 609 6.85 -2.98 -20.89
C THR A 609 5.89 -3.67 -21.86
N SER A 610 6.41 -4.29 -22.92
CA SER A 610 5.61 -4.99 -23.92
C SER A 610 5.01 -6.28 -23.38
N LYS A 611 3.91 -6.69 -23.99
CA LYS A 611 3.29 -7.99 -23.76
C LYS A 611 4.27 -9.14 -24.06
N GLU A 612 4.95 -9.06 -25.20
CA GLU A 612 5.87 -10.08 -25.70
C GLU A 612 7.05 -10.29 -24.73
N ASN A 613 7.54 -9.23 -24.09
CA ASN A 613 8.60 -9.33 -23.10
C ASN A 613 8.14 -10.09 -21.84
N TRP A 614 6.90 -9.86 -21.39
CA TRP A 614 6.34 -10.56 -20.25
C TRP A 614 5.98 -12.01 -20.57
N GLU A 615 5.42 -12.30 -21.76
CA GLU A 615 5.21 -13.68 -22.22
C GLU A 615 6.51 -14.49 -22.22
N ARG A 616 7.61 -13.87 -22.66
CA ARG A 616 8.95 -14.47 -22.59
C ARG A 616 9.39 -14.76 -21.16
N LEU A 617 9.16 -13.83 -20.23
CA LEU A 617 9.53 -14.01 -18.81
C LEU A 617 8.68 -15.09 -18.12
N PHE A 618 7.41 -15.22 -18.50
CA PHE A 618 6.53 -16.28 -17.98
C PHE A 618 6.86 -17.68 -18.52
N GLY A 619 7.74 -17.77 -19.53
CA GLY A 619 8.24 -19.04 -20.08
C GLY A 619 7.62 -19.47 -21.40
N GLY A 620 6.80 -18.63 -22.06
CA GLY A 620 6.04 -18.97 -23.27
C GLY A 620 4.94 -20.02 -23.01
N ARG A 621 3.78 -19.87 -23.65
CA ARG A 621 2.69 -20.86 -23.56
C ARG A 621 3.02 -22.17 -24.28
#